data_AF-A0A937RJK9-F1
#
_entry.id   AF-A0A937RJK9-F1
#
_cell.length_a   1.000
_cell.length_b   1.000
_cell.length_c   1.000
_cell.angle_alpha   90.00
_cell.angle_beta   90.00
_cell.angle_gamma   90.00
#
_symmetry.space_group_name_H-M   'P 1'
#
loop_
_entity.id
_entity.type
_entity.pdbx_description
1 polymer ?
#
loop_
_entity_poly.entity_id
_entity_poly.type
_entity_poly.pdbx_seq_one_letter_code
_entity_poly.pdbx_strand_id
1 'polypeptide(L)'
;MNATRPADPAPNGGLVGPGEDLERFDTMSFPLCVQVPGGWWRFFPVEGGAAEREYVAQLVAFPAVPSSVAPTFLTRQPSLWKLEEQLGWAIPLAGHTVLRTAAPWLALGRYGALRPAGTGSALFTHRADTALPDEALAAGCRPARARLVLRAGHPPTTYGRLLYAENAARRWAYGPLRVEILTPEPAAGTTADGDHAPRLAYRVYDQTRVVFVGDDVPLPDAGADSTAAIRAVVTAITADRGGVLTSNQRHFLAADGVGLAHAVRPFAHPYPPSTPVTVTVADPARGGPATGLVLASATGPDGGLVYLWRPDVADLPGHSWRTHPTRALPAPAGVVEATLGTPDVRTHDPAGEPVLLATGALVAAIDDPRFHVATVLRTFAGDGPSPRYEIQPHDTAAGPIEVNAGEVIPLAGTAWPTSRGLLHARDDGGLPLRPFELIVAVRDYGVATDGWPGIHFEAVGDLPPAPATLDPTAHTHAVDVTPGPPPRRPAPHQQEAAATGFDGVRHLWHPELGHLAVPHRLYAQARDADPARLAAVLERRPWLPAGPHSAELAAVLAALHAPAELAALTPRALDAANQVPGPDLPLAGGPPTDAADPPGPGL
;
A
#
# COMPACT_ATOMS: atom_id res chain seq x y z
N MET A 1 4.79 59.23 -13.45
CA MET A 1 6.01 58.40 -13.50
C MET A 1 5.64 57.01 -13.05
N ASN A 2 5.58 56.10 -14.01
CA ASN A 2 5.18 54.70 -13.84
C ASN A 2 6.35 53.90 -13.28
N ALA A 3 6.12 53.20 -12.17
CA ALA A 3 7.04 52.18 -11.66
C ALA A 3 6.53 50.81 -12.10
N THR A 4 7.37 50.12 -12.86
CA THR A 4 7.13 48.85 -13.53
C THR A 4 7.04 47.71 -12.51
N ARG A 5 5.96 46.93 -12.58
CA ARG A 5 5.73 45.72 -11.78
C ARG A 5 6.62 44.58 -12.32
N PRO A 6 7.29 43.77 -11.49
CA PRO A 6 8.02 42.59 -11.94
C PRO A 6 7.05 41.57 -12.54
N ALA A 7 7.47 40.91 -13.61
CA ALA A 7 6.71 39.89 -14.30
C ALA A 7 6.45 38.68 -13.39
N ASP A 8 5.19 38.24 -13.34
CA ASP A 8 4.79 36.99 -12.71
C ASP A 8 5.47 35.80 -13.43
N PRO A 9 5.97 34.80 -12.69
CA PRO A 9 6.45 33.56 -13.29
C PRO A 9 5.28 32.84 -13.97
N ALA A 10 5.56 32.25 -15.13
CA ALA A 10 4.60 31.51 -15.93
C ALA A 10 3.86 30.45 -15.09
N PRO A 11 2.53 30.31 -15.27
CA PRO A 11 1.78 29.31 -14.54
C PRO A 11 2.23 27.91 -14.98
N ASN A 12 2.80 27.17 -14.02
CA ASN A 12 2.90 25.71 -14.10
C ASN A 12 1.51 25.15 -14.43
N GLY A 13 1.46 24.22 -15.39
CA GLY A 13 0.24 23.64 -15.95
C GLY A 13 -0.76 23.21 -14.89
N GLY A 14 -1.76 24.08 -14.66
CA GLY A 14 -2.92 23.78 -13.85
C GLY A 14 -3.74 22.68 -14.51
N LEU A 15 -4.16 21.71 -13.71
CA LEU A 15 -5.22 20.77 -14.05
C LEU A 15 -6.43 21.56 -14.58
N VAL A 16 -6.74 21.36 -15.86
CA VAL A 16 -7.99 21.80 -16.46
C VAL A 16 -9.14 21.21 -15.64
N GLY A 17 -10.13 22.04 -15.30
CA GLY A 17 -11.24 21.63 -14.44
C GLY A 17 -12.03 20.45 -15.02
N PRO A 18 -12.58 19.55 -14.19
CA PRO A 18 -13.25 18.32 -14.63
C PRO A 18 -14.46 18.55 -15.57
N GLY A 19 -15.02 19.76 -15.62
CA GLY A 19 -16.19 20.08 -16.45
C GLY A 19 -15.95 20.05 -17.96
N GLU A 20 -14.82 20.56 -18.44
CA GLU A 20 -14.56 20.67 -19.90
C GLU A 20 -14.14 19.35 -20.55
N ASP A 21 -13.54 18.44 -19.78
CA ASP A 21 -13.20 17.09 -20.26
C ASP A 21 -14.45 16.20 -20.33
N LEU A 22 -15.39 16.32 -19.37
CA LEU A 22 -16.59 15.49 -19.30
C LEU A 22 -17.58 15.72 -20.45
N GLU A 23 -17.73 16.96 -20.94
CA GLU A 23 -18.63 17.27 -22.07
C GLU A 23 -18.17 16.68 -23.40
N ARG A 24 -16.90 16.23 -23.49
CA ARG A 24 -16.34 15.69 -24.73
C ARG A 24 -16.49 14.18 -24.84
N PHE A 25 -16.56 13.42 -23.74
CA PHE A 25 -16.56 11.95 -23.81
C PHE A 25 -17.97 11.35 -23.92
N ASP A 26 -18.27 10.83 -25.10
CA ASP A 26 -19.48 10.07 -25.36
C ASP A 26 -19.42 8.68 -24.70
N THR A 27 -19.79 8.61 -23.42
CA THR A 27 -19.98 7.35 -22.68
C THR A 27 -21.15 6.53 -23.21
N MET A 28 -22.04 7.13 -24.03
CA MET A 28 -23.08 6.39 -24.75
C MET A 28 -22.46 5.60 -25.93
N SER A 29 -21.36 6.09 -26.50
CA SER A 29 -20.57 5.37 -27.50
C SER A 29 -19.63 4.35 -26.87
N PHE A 30 -18.99 4.64 -25.74
CA PHE A 30 -18.00 3.77 -25.10
C PHE A 30 -18.40 3.43 -23.66
N PRO A 31 -18.87 2.19 -23.39
CA PRO A 31 -19.39 1.81 -22.08
C PRO A 31 -18.42 2.04 -20.93
N LEU A 32 -17.12 1.89 -21.17
CA LEU A 32 -16.07 2.15 -20.19
C LEU A 32 -14.91 2.92 -20.83
N CYS A 33 -14.48 4.00 -20.16
CA CYS A 33 -13.27 4.73 -20.49
C CYS A 33 -12.39 4.90 -19.24
N VAL A 34 -11.09 4.68 -19.37
CA VAL A 34 -10.12 4.80 -18.27
C VAL A 34 -8.99 5.75 -18.71
N GLN A 35 -8.77 6.80 -17.94
CA GLN A 35 -7.71 7.77 -18.19
C GLN A 35 -6.34 7.19 -17.81
N VAL A 36 -5.33 7.46 -18.64
CA VAL A 36 -3.92 7.13 -18.40
C VAL A 36 -3.03 8.32 -18.78
N PRO A 37 -1.77 8.39 -18.34
CA PRO A 37 -0.88 9.50 -18.73
C PRO A 37 -0.80 9.70 -20.25
N GLY A 38 -0.78 8.61 -21.02
CA GLY A 38 -0.70 8.63 -22.48
C GLY A 38 -2.01 8.90 -23.21
N GLY A 39 -3.16 9.06 -22.51
CA GLY A 39 -4.45 9.17 -23.18
C GLY A 39 -5.63 8.54 -22.45
N TRP A 40 -6.52 7.93 -23.23
CA TRP A 40 -7.68 7.20 -22.73
C TRP A 40 -7.76 5.81 -23.32
N TRP A 41 -7.87 4.81 -22.45
CA TRP A 41 -8.34 3.50 -22.86
C TRP A 41 -9.86 3.51 -22.98
N ARG A 42 -10.37 3.04 -24.11
CA ARG A 42 -11.80 2.89 -24.40
C ARG A 42 -12.11 1.42 -24.58
N PHE A 43 -13.20 0.99 -23.99
CA PHE A 43 -13.60 -0.41 -23.95
C PHE A 43 -15.01 -0.58 -24.48
N PHE A 44 -15.22 -1.61 -25.30
CA PHE A 44 -16.53 -1.96 -25.81
C PHE A 44 -16.58 -3.44 -26.24
N PRO A 45 -17.75 -4.08 -26.12
CA PRO A 45 -17.98 -5.43 -26.64
C PRO A 45 -18.27 -5.40 -28.14
N VAL A 46 -17.89 -6.47 -28.84
CA VAL A 46 -18.16 -6.69 -30.27
C VAL A 46 -18.69 -8.12 -30.50
N GLU A 47 -19.63 -8.28 -31.42
CA GLU A 47 -20.19 -9.55 -31.89
C GLU A 47 -19.84 -9.80 -33.36
N GLY A 48 -19.80 -11.07 -33.80
CA GLY A 48 -19.51 -11.43 -35.20
C GLY A 48 -18.03 -11.74 -35.50
N GLY A 49 -17.24 -12.08 -34.48
CA GLY A 49 -15.86 -12.56 -34.62
C GLY A 49 -15.72 -14.07 -34.39
N ALA A 50 -14.58 -14.52 -33.86
CA ALA A 50 -14.29 -15.94 -33.66
C ALA A 50 -15.00 -16.55 -32.44
N ALA A 51 -15.37 -15.70 -31.48
CA ALA A 51 -16.20 -16.05 -30.32
C ALA A 51 -17.56 -15.36 -30.42
N GLU A 52 -18.54 -15.87 -29.66
CA GLU A 52 -19.89 -15.30 -29.57
C GLU A 52 -19.86 -13.82 -29.18
N ARG A 53 -18.95 -13.45 -28.28
CA ARG A 53 -18.70 -12.07 -27.85
C ARG A 53 -17.23 -11.86 -27.57
N GLU A 54 -16.68 -10.76 -28.06
CA GLU A 54 -15.29 -10.36 -27.80
C GLU A 54 -15.25 -8.94 -27.24
N TYR A 55 -14.16 -8.60 -26.56
CA TYR A 55 -13.97 -7.30 -25.92
C TYR A 55 -12.77 -6.59 -26.53
N VAL A 56 -12.95 -5.32 -26.87
CA VAL A 56 -11.93 -4.49 -27.50
C VAL A 56 -11.47 -3.42 -26.52
N ALA A 57 -10.15 -3.19 -26.49
CA ALA A 57 -9.54 -2.04 -25.83
C ALA A 57 -8.79 -1.18 -26.86
N GLN A 58 -9.00 0.14 -26.81
CA GLN A 58 -8.34 1.11 -27.68
C GLN A 58 -7.70 2.22 -26.85
N LEU A 59 -6.40 2.45 -27.01
CA LEU A 59 -5.74 3.63 -26.46
C LEU A 59 -5.75 4.75 -27.50
N VAL A 60 -6.24 5.92 -27.10
CA VAL A 60 -6.21 7.14 -27.92
C VAL A 60 -5.43 8.24 -27.21
N ALA A 61 -4.53 8.92 -27.91
CA ALA A 61 -3.70 9.98 -27.34
C ALA A 61 -4.46 11.29 -27.04
N PHE A 62 -3.97 12.09 -26.10
CA PHE A 62 -4.42 13.47 -25.92
C PHE A 62 -3.90 14.40 -27.04
N PRO A 63 -4.62 15.47 -27.43
CA PRO A 63 -5.99 15.86 -27.09
C PRO A 63 -6.97 15.41 -28.21
N ALA A 64 -7.28 14.12 -28.28
CA ALA A 64 -8.19 13.61 -29.31
C ALA A 64 -9.67 13.88 -28.98
N VAL A 65 -10.37 14.59 -29.87
CA VAL A 65 -11.84 14.59 -29.90
C VAL A 65 -12.32 13.14 -30.14
N PRO A 66 -13.28 12.61 -29.34
CA PRO A 66 -13.49 11.18 -29.26
C PRO A 66 -14.05 10.46 -30.49
N SER A 67 -14.52 11.17 -31.50
CA SER A 67 -15.30 10.58 -32.60
C SER A 67 -14.50 10.24 -33.87
N SER A 68 -13.19 10.52 -34.00
CA SER A 68 -12.46 10.26 -35.26
C SER A 68 -10.95 9.96 -35.20
N VAL A 69 -10.32 9.85 -34.03
CA VAL A 69 -8.85 9.66 -33.95
C VAL A 69 -8.47 8.18 -34.01
N ALA A 70 -7.48 7.86 -34.86
CA ALA A 70 -6.91 6.52 -34.97
C ALA A 70 -6.31 6.09 -33.61
N PRO A 71 -6.59 4.86 -33.14
CA PRO A 71 -6.05 4.38 -31.89
C PRO A 71 -4.53 4.20 -31.99
N THR A 72 -3.80 4.65 -30.97
CA THR A 72 -2.36 4.41 -30.81
C THR A 72 -2.08 2.92 -30.62
N PHE A 73 -2.90 2.27 -29.79
CA PHE A 73 -2.86 0.82 -29.55
C PHE A 73 -4.27 0.26 -29.55
N LEU A 74 -4.41 -0.98 -30.02
CA LEU A 74 -5.69 -1.66 -30.11
C LEU A 74 -5.47 -3.16 -29.88
N THR A 75 -6.31 -3.76 -29.04
CA THR A 75 -6.32 -5.21 -28.81
C THR A 75 -7.75 -5.72 -28.66
N ARG A 76 -7.95 -7.00 -28.99
CA ARG A 76 -9.24 -7.69 -28.92
C ARG A 76 -9.06 -9.06 -28.28
N GLN A 77 -9.92 -9.38 -27.32
CA GLN A 77 -9.84 -10.62 -26.54
C GLN A 77 -11.20 -11.31 -26.40
N PRO A 78 -11.22 -12.65 -26.26
CA PRO A 78 -12.47 -13.40 -26.10
C PRO A 78 -13.13 -13.23 -24.72
N SER A 79 -12.41 -12.69 -23.73
CA SER A 79 -12.96 -12.41 -22.41
C SER A 79 -12.32 -11.15 -21.81
N LEU A 80 -13.00 -10.54 -20.85
CA LEU A 80 -12.48 -9.41 -20.08
C LEU A 80 -11.23 -9.77 -19.29
N TRP A 81 -11.16 -11.00 -18.77
CA TRP A 81 -9.97 -11.52 -18.09
C TRP A 81 -8.77 -11.60 -19.03
N LYS A 82 -8.95 -12.12 -20.26
CA LYS A 82 -7.88 -12.10 -21.25
C LYS A 82 -7.50 -10.70 -21.70
N LEU A 83 -8.43 -9.76 -21.66
CA LEU A 83 -8.15 -8.34 -21.91
C LEU A 83 -7.27 -7.74 -20.82
N GLU A 84 -7.54 -8.00 -19.53
CA GLU A 84 -6.67 -7.61 -18.42
C GLU A 84 -5.26 -8.20 -18.55
N GLU A 85 -5.17 -9.49 -18.90
CA GLU A 85 -3.90 -10.20 -19.09
C GLU A 85 -3.03 -9.51 -20.17
N GLN A 86 -3.65 -9.10 -21.28
CA GLN A 86 -2.95 -8.38 -22.36
C GLN A 86 -2.61 -6.94 -22.01
N LEU A 87 -3.44 -6.26 -21.24
CA LEU A 87 -3.17 -4.89 -20.79
C LEU A 87 -2.09 -4.85 -19.69
N GLY A 88 -1.95 -5.92 -18.92
CA GLY A 88 -1.05 -5.99 -17.78
C GLY A 88 -1.52 -5.18 -16.57
N TRP A 89 -2.77 -4.75 -16.53
CA TRP A 89 -3.39 -4.03 -15.42
C TRP A 89 -4.88 -4.40 -15.30
N ALA A 90 -5.44 -4.24 -14.10
CA ALA A 90 -6.78 -4.71 -13.77
C ALA A 90 -7.87 -3.79 -14.34
N ILE A 91 -8.85 -4.34 -15.06
CA ILE A 91 -10.08 -3.62 -15.39
C ILE A 91 -11.00 -3.75 -14.18
N PRO A 92 -11.49 -2.65 -13.59
CA PRO A 92 -12.25 -2.78 -12.35
C PRO A 92 -13.50 -3.66 -12.53
N LEU A 93 -13.91 -4.46 -11.52
CA LEU A 93 -15.06 -5.38 -11.65
C LEU A 93 -16.34 -4.62 -11.96
N ALA A 94 -16.51 -3.42 -11.40
CA ALA A 94 -17.63 -2.57 -11.75
C ALA A 94 -17.59 -2.09 -13.21
N GLY A 95 -16.43 -2.12 -13.86
CA GLY A 95 -16.26 -1.98 -15.32
C GLY A 95 -16.57 -3.28 -16.07
N HIS A 96 -16.29 -4.45 -15.50
CA HIS A 96 -16.73 -5.74 -16.07
C HIS A 96 -18.25 -5.79 -16.19
N THR A 97 -18.98 -5.47 -15.12
CA THR A 97 -20.45 -5.47 -15.11
C THR A 97 -21.00 -4.58 -16.23
N VAL A 98 -20.46 -3.37 -16.40
CA VAL A 98 -20.85 -2.44 -17.47
C VAL A 98 -20.54 -3.01 -18.87
N LEU A 99 -19.36 -3.61 -19.08
CA LEU A 99 -18.98 -4.17 -20.39
C LEU A 99 -19.76 -5.44 -20.76
N ARG A 100 -20.14 -6.27 -19.79
CA ARG A 100 -20.97 -7.46 -20.02
C ARG A 100 -22.42 -7.10 -20.36
N THR A 101 -22.95 -6.04 -19.77
CA THR A 101 -24.34 -5.60 -19.98
C THR A 101 -24.52 -4.68 -21.18
N ALA A 102 -23.45 -4.02 -21.65
CA ALA A 102 -23.51 -3.14 -22.81
C ALA A 102 -23.93 -3.88 -24.10
N ALA A 103 -24.65 -3.19 -24.99
CA ALA A 103 -24.96 -3.72 -26.31
C ALA A 103 -23.66 -3.86 -27.14
N PRO A 104 -23.39 -5.04 -27.72
CA PRO A 104 -22.22 -5.25 -28.54
C PRO A 104 -22.32 -4.52 -29.87
N TRP A 105 -21.18 -4.05 -30.37
CA TRP A 105 -21.07 -3.55 -31.73
C TRP A 105 -21.01 -4.72 -32.70
N LEU A 106 -21.63 -4.59 -33.87
CA LEU A 106 -21.64 -5.64 -34.90
C LEU A 106 -20.38 -5.56 -35.77
N ALA A 107 -19.53 -6.59 -35.74
CA ALA A 107 -18.38 -6.68 -36.63
C ALA A 107 -18.83 -6.90 -38.09
N LEU A 108 -18.39 -6.02 -39.00
CA LEU A 108 -18.61 -6.11 -40.45
C LEU A 108 -17.45 -6.82 -41.18
N GLY A 109 -16.83 -7.81 -40.54
CA GLY A 109 -15.65 -8.49 -41.08
C GLY A 109 -14.43 -7.57 -41.15
N ARG A 110 -13.69 -7.59 -42.28
CA ARG A 110 -12.42 -6.83 -42.44
C ARG A 110 -12.60 -5.30 -42.50
N TYR A 111 -13.83 -4.81 -42.59
CA TYR A 111 -14.13 -3.43 -42.98
C TYR A 111 -14.64 -2.55 -41.83
N GLY A 112 -14.79 -3.07 -40.61
CA GLY A 112 -15.09 -2.26 -39.41
C GLY A 112 -16.10 -2.91 -38.47
N ALA A 113 -16.60 -2.14 -37.51
CA ALA A 113 -17.72 -2.51 -36.63
C ALA A 113 -18.81 -1.43 -36.69
N LEU A 114 -20.07 -1.86 -36.81
CA LEU A 114 -21.24 -1.02 -36.73
C LEU A 114 -21.69 -0.88 -35.28
N ARG A 115 -21.91 0.36 -34.86
CA ARG A 115 -22.51 0.64 -33.56
C ARG A 115 -23.98 0.22 -33.53
N PRO A 116 -24.53 -0.08 -32.33
CA PRO A 116 -25.98 -0.21 -32.14
C PRO A 116 -26.73 1.03 -32.65
N ALA A 117 -27.91 0.82 -33.24
CA ALA A 117 -28.69 1.87 -33.90
C ALA A 117 -28.98 3.06 -32.96
N GLY A 118 -28.82 4.30 -33.46
CA GLY A 118 -29.08 5.55 -32.73
C GLY A 118 -27.85 6.39 -32.38
N THR A 119 -26.64 5.87 -32.57
CA THR A 119 -25.38 6.60 -32.34
C THR A 119 -24.67 6.84 -33.68
N GLY A 120 -24.61 8.11 -34.11
CA GLY A 120 -24.03 8.49 -35.39
C GLY A 120 -22.56 8.13 -35.52
N SER A 121 -22.19 7.65 -36.72
CA SER A 121 -20.84 7.39 -37.22
C SER A 121 -20.26 5.98 -36.97
N ALA A 122 -19.90 5.33 -38.08
CA ALA A 122 -19.03 4.15 -38.11
C ALA A 122 -17.58 4.57 -37.79
N LEU A 123 -16.91 3.83 -36.91
CA LEU A 123 -15.51 4.09 -36.56
C LEU A 123 -14.58 2.93 -36.97
N PHE A 124 -13.33 3.34 -37.20
CA PHE A 124 -12.35 2.79 -38.13
C PHE A 124 -11.89 1.33 -37.97
N THR A 125 -11.42 0.87 -39.13
CA THR A 125 -10.64 -0.30 -39.51
C THR A 125 -9.28 -0.41 -38.82
N HIS A 126 -8.99 -1.54 -38.19
CA HIS A 126 -7.78 -2.35 -38.43
C HIS A 126 -7.96 -3.71 -37.75
N ARG A 127 -7.30 -4.74 -38.29
CA ARG A 127 -7.19 -6.06 -37.64
C ARG A 127 -6.67 -5.83 -36.23
N ALA A 128 -7.51 -6.07 -35.23
CA ALA A 128 -7.08 -6.05 -33.85
C ALA A 128 -6.09 -7.20 -33.64
N ASP A 129 -4.84 -6.88 -33.31
CA ASP A 129 -3.92 -7.90 -32.88
C ASP A 129 -4.35 -8.42 -31.51
N THR A 130 -4.24 -9.73 -31.32
CA THR A 130 -4.53 -10.36 -30.02
C THR A 130 -3.40 -10.15 -29.03
N ALA A 131 -2.27 -9.59 -29.45
CA ALA A 131 -1.14 -9.27 -28.60
C ALA A 131 -0.83 -7.77 -28.71
N LEU A 132 -0.67 -7.10 -27.57
CA LEU A 132 -0.15 -5.75 -27.54
C LEU A 132 1.38 -5.76 -27.61
N PRO A 133 1.99 -4.74 -28.24
CA PRO A 133 3.45 -4.58 -28.21
C PRO A 133 3.90 -4.08 -26.82
N ASP A 134 5.19 -4.27 -26.49
CA ASP A 134 5.72 -3.96 -25.16
C ASP A 134 5.60 -2.47 -24.79
N GLU A 135 5.58 -1.56 -25.77
CA GLU A 135 5.37 -0.14 -25.54
C GLU A 135 3.98 0.17 -24.96
N ALA A 136 2.96 -0.61 -25.32
CA ALA A 136 1.61 -0.47 -24.78
C ALA A 136 1.51 -0.93 -23.32
N LEU A 137 2.54 -1.64 -22.83
CA LEU A 137 2.66 -2.09 -21.45
C LEU A 137 3.46 -1.11 -20.60
N ALA A 138 4.00 -0.01 -21.16
CA ALA A 138 4.76 0.98 -20.42
C ALA A 138 3.90 1.73 -19.38
N ALA A 139 4.54 2.32 -18.36
CA ALA A 139 3.86 3.03 -17.27
C ALA A 139 2.92 4.15 -17.76
N GLY A 140 3.26 4.83 -18.87
CA GLY A 140 2.41 5.87 -19.47
C GLY A 140 1.08 5.35 -20.03
N CYS A 141 0.97 4.05 -20.31
CA CYS A 141 -0.24 3.42 -20.82
C CYS A 141 -1.05 2.72 -19.73
N ARG A 142 -0.65 2.83 -18.45
CA ARG A 142 -1.35 2.22 -17.31
C ARG A 142 -2.09 3.28 -16.50
N PRO A 143 -3.25 2.95 -15.92
CA PRO A 143 -3.95 3.86 -15.03
C PRO A 143 -3.19 4.02 -13.72
N ALA A 144 -3.10 5.26 -13.24
CA ALA A 144 -2.76 5.55 -11.86
C ALA A 144 -4.06 5.68 -11.03
N ARG A 145 -3.97 5.54 -9.71
CA ARG A 145 -5.14 5.50 -8.82
C ARG A 145 -6.06 6.71 -8.96
N ALA A 146 -5.48 7.92 -8.96
CA ALA A 146 -6.21 9.18 -9.11
C ALA A 146 -6.80 9.43 -10.52
N ARG A 147 -6.62 8.51 -11.49
CA ARG A 147 -7.08 8.72 -12.86
C ARG A 147 -8.58 8.51 -12.99
N LEU A 148 -9.20 9.32 -13.85
CA LEU A 148 -10.63 9.32 -14.07
C LEU A 148 -11.08 8.03 -14.80
N VAL A 149 -12.21 7.50 -14.37
CA VAL A 149 -12.92 6.37 -14.99
C VAL A 149 -14.36 6.80 -15.26
N LEU A 150 -14.76 6.67 -16.52
CA LEU A 150 -16.12 6.94 -16.98
C LEU A 150 -16.81 5.62 -17.30
N ARG A 151 -17.99 5.43 -16.74
CA ARG A 151 -18.82 4.23 -16.92
C ARG A 151 -20.20 4.66 -17.39
N ALA A 152 -20.74 4.02 -18.42
CA ALA A 152 -22.08 4.30 -18.91
C ALA A 152 -23.11 4.16 -17.78
N GLY A 153 -23.99 5.15 -17.64
CA GLY A 153 -25.04 5.16 -16.61
C GLY A 153 -24.58 5.43 -15.18
N HIS A 154 -23.30 5.74 -14.94
CA HIS A 154 -22.76 6.00 -13.61
C HIS A 154 -22.02 7.35 -13.53
N PRO A 155 -21.97 7.98 -12.35
CA PRO A 155 -21.17 9.20 -12.17
C PRO A 155 -19.67 8.91 -12.38
N PRO A 156 -18.90 9.91 -12.89
CA PRO A 156 -17.45 9.81 -12.97
C PRO A 156 -16.84 9.47 -11.61
N THR A 157 -15.84 8.61 -11.63
CA THR A 157 -15.13 8.16 -10.43
C THR A 157 -13.66 7.91 -10.75
N THR A 158 -12.86 7.55 -9.78
CA THR A 158 -11.42 7.29 -9.97
C THR A 158 -11.16 5.79 -10.07
N TYR A 159 -10.05 5.46 -10.72
CA TYR A 159 -9.59 4.09 -10.83
C TYR A 159 -9.30 3.47 -9.45
N GLY A 160 -8.69 4.23 -8.54
CA GLY A 160 -8.35 3.81 -7.19
C GLY A 160 -9.58 3.49 -6.33
N ARG A 161 -10.65 4.30 -6.39
CA ARG A 161 -11.92 4.02 -5.70
C ARG A 161 -12.60 2.75 -6.20
N LEU A 162 -12.58 2.53 -7.52
CA LEU A 162 -13.19 1.32 -8.09
C LEU A 162 -12.45 0.07 -7.62
N LEU A 163 -11.11 0.06 -7.69
CA LEU A 163 -10.32 -1.05 -7.20
C LEU A 163 -10.48 -1.27 -5.69
N TYR A 164 -10.62 -0.19 -4.91
CA TYR A 164 -10.88 -0.30 -3.47
C TYR A 164 -12.25 -0.94 -3.18
N ALA A 165 -13.28 -0.56 -3.93
CA ALA A 165 -14.64 -1.09 -3.77
C ALA A 165 -14.77 -2.58 -4.16
N GLU A 166 -13.83 -3.15 -4.91
CA GLU A 166 -13.85 -4.56 -5.32
C GLU A 166 -13.66 -5.56 -4.18
N ASN A 167 -13.16 -5.09 -3.02
CA ASN A 167 -12.88 -5.85 -1.80
C ASN A 167 -12.53 -7.32 -2.08
N ALA A 168 -11.29 -7.56 -2.55
CA ALA A 168 -10.83 -8.91 -2.85
C ALA A 168 -11.09 -9.82 -1.65
N ALA A 169 -11.90 -10.87 -1.85
CA ALA A 169 -12.30 -11.80 -0.79
C ALA A 169 -11.08 -12.35 -0.04
N ARG A 170 -9.98 -12.57 -0.78
CA ARG A 170 -8.76 -13.18 -0.23
C ARG A 170 -7.54 -12.62 -0.94
N ARG A 171 -6.47 -12.38 -0.19
CA ARG A 171 -5.19 -11.89 -0.71
C ARG A 171 -4.05 -12.65 -0.06
N TRP A 172 -3.07 -13.01 -0.88
CA TRP A 172 -1.82 -13.59 -0.42
C TRP A 172 -0.66 -12.92 -1.13
N ALA A 173 0.45 -12.75 -0.43
CA ALA A 173 1.66 -12.13 -0.97
C ALA A 173 2.88 -12.98 -0.65
N TYR A 174 3.79 -13.08 -1.63
CA TYR A 174 5.08 -13.72 -1.50
C TYR A 174 6.10 -12.90 -2.27
N GLY A 175 6.99 -12.23 -1.55
CA GLY A 175 7.94 -11.39 -2.23
C GLY A 175 7.25 -10.16 -2.88
N PRO A 176 7.61 -9.80 -4.13
CA PRO A 176 6.87 -8.82 -4.95
C PRO A 176 5.59 -9.40 -5.57
N LEU A 177 5.32 -10.69 -5.38
CA LEU A 177 4.20 -11.38 -6.00
C LEU A 177 2.98 -11.29 -5.12
N ARG A 178 1.82 -11.19 -5.76
CA ARG A 178 0.53 -11.14 -5.07
C ARG A 178 -0.50 -11.94 -5.82
N VAL A 179 -1.27 -12.74 -5.08
CA VAL A 179 -2.45 -13.44 -5.59
C VAL A 179 -3.68 -12.85 -4.91
N GLU A 180 -4.65 -12.41 -5.69
CA GLU A 180 -5.94 -11.92 -5.23
C GLU A 180 -7.03 -12.87 -5.74
N ILE A 181 -7.87 -13.35 -4.83
CA ILE A 181 -9.12 -14.03 -5.17
C ILE A 181 -10.22 -12.99 -5.07
N LEU A 182 -10.90 -12.79 -6.19
CA LEU A 182 -11.99 -11.84 -6.30
C LEU A 182 -13.29 -12.55 -5.92
N THR A 183 -14.20 -11.86 -5.25
CA THR A 183 -15.54 -12.39 -5.00
C THR A 183 -16.23 -12.52 -6.35
N PRO A 184 -16.57 -13.74 -6.83
CA PRO A 184 -17.39 -13.82 -8.03
C PRO A 184 -18.74 -13.17 -7.73
N GLU A 185 -19.21 -12.27 -8.59
CA GLU A 185 -20.65 -11.98 -8.64
C GLU A 185 -21.35 -13.33 -8.82
N PRO A 186 -22.34 -13.70 -7.99
CA PRO A 186 -23.13 -14.89 -8.25
C PRO A 186 -23.70 -14.72 -9.66
N ALA A 187 -23.29 -15.60 -10.58
CA ALA A 187 -23.72 -15.51 -11.96
C ALA A 187 -25.26 -15.51 -11.98
N ALA A 188 -25.85 -14.37 -12.33
CA ALA A 188 -27.29 -14.27 -12.51
C ALA A 188 -27.66 -15.19 -13.67
N GLY A 189 -28.13 -16.40 -13.36
CA GLY A 189 -28.60 -17.37 -14.34
C GLY A 189 -28.07 -18.79 -14.25
N THR A 190 -27.18 -19.15 -13.32
CA THR A 190 -26.97 -20.59 -13.01
C THR A 190 -28.15 -21.10 -12.20
N THR A 191 -29.19 -21.49 -12.94
CA THR A 191 -30.24 -22.39 -12.49
C THR A 191 -29.64 -23.57 -11.74
N ALA A 192 -30.36 -24.03 -10.72
CA ALA A 192 -30.05 -25.14 -9.83
C ALA A 192 -29.98 -26.52 -10.52
N ASP A 193 -29.52 -26.58 -11.77
CA ASP A 193 -29.50 -27.76 -12.62
C ASP A 193 -28.19 -27.77 -13.42
N GLY A 194 -27.18 -28.45 -12.89
CA GLY A 194 -25.86 -28.60 -13.50
C GLY A 194 -24.72 -28.61 -12.48
N ASP A 195 -24.06 -29.76 -12.37
CA ASP A 195 -22.92 -30.16 -11.52
C ASP A 195 -21.62 -29.35 -11.80
N HIS A 196 -21.71 -28.03 -11.84
CA HIS A 196 -20.56 -27.16 -12.08
C HIS A 196 -19.99 -26.67 -10.75
N ALA A 197 -18.86 -27.27 -10.37
CA ALA A 197 -18.07 -26.79 -9.23
C ALA A 197 -17.84 -25.28 -9.35
N PRO A 198 -18.02 -24.50 -8.26
CA PRO A 198 -17.82 -23.06 -8.27
C PRO A 198 -16.41 -22.73 -8.77
N ARG A 199 -16.28 -21.69 -9.59
CA ARG A 199 -14.99 -21.26 -10.13
C ARG A 199 -14.48 -20.00 -9.45
N LEU A 200 -13.17 -19.91 -9.33
CA LEU A 200 -12.44 -18.80 -8.73
C LEU A 200 -12.13 -17.74 -9.79
N ALA A 201 -12.58 -16.52 -9.53
CA ALA A 201 -12.04 -15.33 -10.18
C ALA A 201 -10.75 -14.90 -9.45
N TYR A 202 -9.66 -14.71 -10.18
CA TYR A 202 -8.35 -14.42 -9.59
C TYR A 202 -7.52 -13.45 -10.42
N ARG A 203 -6.60 -12.76 -9.76
CA ARG A 203 -5.51 -11.98 -10.36
C ARG A 203 -4.20 -12.34 -9.69
N VAL A 204 -3.17 -12.58 -10.49
CA VAL A 204 -1.78 -12.77 -10.05
C VAL A 204 -0.98 -11.59 -10.55
N TYR A 205 -0.35 -10.91 -9.62
CA TYR A 205 0.49 -9.76 -9.88
C TYR A 205 1.96 -10.09 -9.68
N ASP A 206 2.77 -9.52 -10.55
CA ASP A 206 4.17 -9.23 -10.28
C ASP A 206 4.30 -7.72 -10.06
N GLN A 207 4.64 -7.33 -8.82
CA GLN A 207 4.60 -5.95 -8.36
C GLN A 207 3.22 -5.31 -8.58
N THR A 208 3.10 -4.38 -9.52
CA THR A 208 1.84 -3.69 -9.86
C THR A 208 1.20 -4.21 -11.14
N ARG A 209 1.81 -5.20 -11.80
CA ARG A 209 1.40 -5.69 -13.11
C ARG A 209 0.60 -6.98 -12.98
N VAL A 210 -0.55 -7.06 -13.65
CA VAL A 210 -1.30 -8.33 -13.77
C VAL A 210 -0.60 -9.22 -14.79
N VAL A 211 -0.26 -10.45 -14.40
CA VAL A 211 0.44 -11.44 -15.25
C VAL A 211 -0.45 -12.64 -15.58
N PHE A 212 -1.20 -13.13 -14.59
CA PHE A 212 -2.25 -14.14 -14.80
C PHE A 212 -3.56 -13.64 -14.22
N VAL A 213 -4.64 -13.95 -14.89
CA VAL A 213 -5.98 -13.56 -14.48
C VAL A 213 -6.98 -14.51 -15.15
N GLY A 214 -8.06 -14.84 -14.45
CA GLY A 214 -9.07 -15.75 -14.97
C GLY A 214 -10.21 -15.97 -14.00
N ASP A 215 -11.23 -16.65 -14.48
CA ASP A 215 -12.40 -17.14 -13.73
C ASP A 215 -12.62 -18.65 -13.97
N ASP A 216 -11.54 -19.36 -14.28
CA ASP A 216 -11.54 -20.72 -14.82
C ASP A 216 -11.06 -21.78 -13.82
N VAL A 217 -10.48 -21.38 -12.68
CA VAL A 217 -9.93 -22.31 -11.70
C VAL A 217 -11.05 -22.90 -10.85
N PRO A 218 -11.24 -24.23 -10.83
CA PRO A 218 -12.25 -24.85 -9.98
C PRO A 218 -11.91 -24.64 -8.51
N LEU A 219 -12.89 -24.22 -7.73
CA LEU A 219 -12.79 -24.21 -6.28
C LEU A 219 -12.87 -25.67 -5.80
N PRO A 220 -11.93 -26.14 -4.97
CA PRO A 220 -11.90 -27.55 -4.55
C PRO A 220 -13.19 -27.98 -3.84
N ASP A 221 -13.75 -27.12 -2.98
CA ASP A 221 -14.96 -27.37 -2.19
C ASP A 221 -15.76 -26.07 -1.99
N ALA A 222 -17.09 -26.15 -1.88
CA ALA A 222 -18.00 -25.01 -1.75
C ALA A 222 -17.84 -24.14 -0.48
N GLY A 223 -16.87 -24.47 0.39
CA GLY A 223 -16.49 -23.70 1.57
C GLY A 223 -14.97 -23.58 1.76
N ALA A 224 -14.19 -23.82 0.69
CA ALA A 224 -12.74 -23.80 0.75
C ALA A 224 -12.20 -22.49 1.34
N ASP A 225 -11.22 -22.62 2.25
CA ASP A 225 -10.58 -21.52 2.94
C ASP A 225 -9.59 -20.77 2.02
N SER A 226 -8.87 -19.78 2.56
CA SER A 226 -7.96 -18.97 1.75
C SER A 226 -6.77 -19.77 1.29
N THR A 227 -6.35 -20.73 2.09
CA THR A 227 -5.27 -21.65 1.77
C THR A 227 -5.59 -22.50 0.56
N ALA A 228 -6.76 -23.15 0.55
CA ALA A 228 -7.20 -23.99 -0.55
C ALA A 228 -7.39 -23.20 -1.85
N ALA A 229 -8.01 -22.01 -1.79
CA ALA A 229 -8.23 -21.17 -2.97
C ALA A 229 -6.91 -20.69 -3.60
N ILE A 230 -5.98 -20.18 -2.79
CA ILE A 230 -4.66 -19.71 -3.28
C ILE A 230 -3.85 -20.88 -3.85
N ARG A 231 -3.86 -22.04 -3.19
CA ARG A 231 -3.20 -23.26 -3.70
C ARG A 231 -3.78 -23.69 -5.04
N ALA A 232 -5.09 -23.68 -5.21
CA ALA A 232 -5.75 -24.05 -6.46
C ALA A 232 -5.30 -23.14 -7.61
N VAL A 233 -5.29 -21.82 -7.40
CA VAL A 233 -4.84 -20.85 -8.40
C VAL A 233 -3.36 -21.03 -8.74
N VAL A 234 -2.49 -21.12 -7.73
CA VAL A 234 -1.05 -21.29 -7.98
C VAL A 234 -0.74 -22.61 -8.66
N THR A 235 -1.41 -23.69 -8.29
CA THR A 235 -1.28 -24.99 -8.96
C THR A 235 -1.71 -24.87 -10.42
N ALA A 236 -2.85 -24.21 -10.68
CA ALA A 236 -3.37 -24.07 -12.03
C ALA A 236 -2.49 -23.22 -12.96
N ILE A 237 -1.81 -22.17 -12.45
CA ILE A 237 -0.92 -21.33 -13.28
C ILE A 237 0.47 -21.93 -13.46
N THR A 238 0.92 -22.79 -12.54
CA THR A 238 2.26 -23.42 -12.59
C THR A 238 2.26 -24.80 -13.23
N ALA A 239 1.09 -25.46 -13.34
CA ALA A 239 0.94 -26.68 -14.11
C ALA A 239 1.20 -26.43 -15.61
N ASP A 240 1.67 -27.46 -16.33
CA ASP A 240 1.81 -27.41 -17.78
C ASP A 240 0.44 -27.20 -18.43
N ARG A 241 0.22 -25.98 -18.95
CA ARG A 241 -1.10 -25.54 -19.39
C ARG A 241 -1.51 -26.07 -20.78
N GLY A 242 -0.63 -26.71 -21.54
CA GLY A 242 -0.90 -27.16 -22.91
C GLY A 242 -1.32 -26.04 -23.91
N GLY A 243 -1.48 -24.80 -23.42
CA GLY A 243 -1.89 -23.61 -24.16
C GLY A 243 -0.73 -22.65 -24.36
N VAL A 244 -0.89 -21.75 -25.33
CA VAL A 244 0.15 -20.78 -25.69
C VAL A 244 0.22 -19.67 -24.63
N LEU A 245 1.25 -19.74 -23.78
CA LEU A 245 1.59 -18.69 -22.82
C LEU A 245 2.08 -17.42 -23.55
N THR A 246 1.72 -16.25 -23.03
CA THR A 246 2.30 -14.98 -23.49
C THR A 246 3.78 -14.90 -23.12
N SER A 247 4.55 -14.04 -23.80
CA SER A 247 5.97 -13.82 -23.46
C SER A 247 6.17 -13.37 -22.01
N ASN A 248 5.27 -12.54 -21.48
CA ASN A 248 5.30 -12.09 -20.10
C ASN A 248 5.06 -13.23 -19.10
N GLN A 249 4.08 -14.09 -19.37
CA GLN A 249 3.81 -15.27 -18.54
C GLN A 249 4.96 -16.27 -18.55
N ARG A 250 5.59 -16.50 -19.72
CA ARG A 250 6.77 -17.36 -19.81
C ARG A 250 7.94 -16.80 -19.01
N HIS A 251 8.19 -15.49 -19.11
CA HIS A 251 9.25 -14.84 -18.34
C HIS A 251 8.98 -14.94 -16.84
N PHE A 252 7.76 -14.64 -16.41
CA PHE A 252 7.34 -14.78 -15.01
C PHE A 252 7.51 -16.22 -14.50
N LEU A 253 7.01 -17.23 -15.21
CA LEU A 253 7.12 -18.62 -14.76
C LEU A 253 8.57 -19.11 -14.74
N ALA A 254 9.41 -18.63 -15.67
CA ALA A 254 10.83 -18.94 -15.68
C ALA A 254 11.58 -18.29 -14.50
N ALA A 255 11.20 -17.07 -14.10
CA ALA A 255 11.82 -16.37 -12.99
C ALA A 255 11.32 -16.88 -11.62
N ASP A 256 10.01 -16.99 -11.46
CA ASP A 256 9.36 -17.12 -10.15
C ASP A 256 8.50 -18.37 -9.99
N GLY A 257 8.19 -19.09 -11.08
CA GLY A 257 7.21 -20.19 -11.06
C GLY A 257 7.53 -21.30 -10.06
N VAL A 258 8.81 -21.69 -9.95
CA VAL A 258 9.27 -22.70 -8.98
C VAL A 258 9.15 -22.20 -7.54
N GLY A 259 9.56 -20.95 -7.29
CA GLY A 259 9.46 -20.33 -5.96
C GLY A 259 8.00 -20.21 -5.51
N LEU A 260 7.13 -19.78 -6.41
CA LEU A 260 5.70 -19.65 -6.18
C LEU A 260 5.03 -21.00 -5.87
N ALA A 261 5.31 -22.04 -6.66
CA ALA A 261 4.79 -23.39 -6.42
C ALA A 261 5.29 -23.96 -5.08
N HIS A 262 6.55 -23.73 -4.73
CA HIS A 262 7.11 -24.14 -3.45
C HIS A 262 6.45 -23.40 -2.27
N ALA A 263 6.22 -22.08 -2.40
CA ALA A 263 5.68 -21.24 -1.34
C ALA A 263 4.26 -21.62 -0.90
N VAL A 264 3.45 -22.20 -1.79
CA VAL A 264 2.08 -22.62 -1.46
C VAL A 264 1.97 -24.09 -1.02
N ARG A 265 3.06 -24.85 -1.06
CA ARG A 265 3.05 -26.29 -0.75
C ARG A 265 2.58 -26.54 0.69
N PRO A 266 1.75 -27.58 0.94
CA PRO A 266 1.42 -27.98 2.30
C PRO A 266 2.68 -28.28 3.12
N PHE A 267 2.75 -27.75 4.35
CA PHE A 267 3.81 -28.08 5.30
C PHE A 267 3.50 -29.40 6.00
N ALA A 268 4.52 -30.24 6.17
CA ALA A 268 4.41 -31.44 6.99
C ALA A 268 4.62 -31.10 8.46
N HIS A 269 3.99 -31.85 9.37
CA HIS A 269 4.25 -31.74 10.80
C HIS A 269 5.59 -32.42 11.18
N PRO A 270 6.31 -31.92 12.20
CA PRO A 270 6.09 -30.63 12.86
C PRO A 270 6.39 -29.47 11.91
N TYR A 271 5.57 -28.42 11.98
CA TYR A 271 5.79 -27.22 11.17
C TYR A 271 7.12 -26.54 11.51
N PRO A 272 7.92 -26.13 10.52
CA PRO A 272 9.16 -25.40 10.77
C PRO A 272 8.87 -24.01 11.37
N PRO A 273 9.84 -23.40 12.07
CA PRO A 273 9.74 -22.00 12.48
C PRO A 273 9.44 -21.07 11.31
N SER A 274 8.71 -19.98 11.57
CA SER A 274 8.17 -19.03 10.59
C SER A 274 7.06 -19.56 9.68
N THR A 275 6.52 -20.76 9.94
CA THR A 275 5.32 -21.23 9.23
C THR A 275 4.12 -20.36 9.63
N PRO A 276 3.42 -19.71 8.68
CA PRO A 276 2.17 -19.02 8.97
C PRO A 276 1.09 -20.03 9.35
N VAL A 277 0.41 -19.77 10.45
CA VAL A 277 -0.63 -20.64 10.99
C VAL A 277 -1.88 -19.87 11.34
N THR A 278 -3.01 -20.54 11.23
CA THR A 278 -4.26 -20.17 11.87
C THR A 278 -4.44 -21.06 13.10
N VAL A 279 -4.79 -20.46 14.23
CA VAL A 279 -5.04 -21.15 15.49
C VAL A 279 -6.49 -20.93 15.90
N THR A 280 -7.22 -22.05 16.02
CA THR A 280 -8.60 -22.03 16.50
C THR A 280 -8.59 -22.00 18.02
N VAL A 281 -9.02 -20.88 18.60
CA VAL A 281 -9.09 -20.73 20.06
C VAL A 281 -10.35 -21.47 20.55
N ALA A 282 -10.19 -22.33 21.57
CA ALA A 282 -11.24 -23.22 22.05
C ALA A 282 -12.46 -22.52 22.67
N ASP A 283 -12.42 -21.20 22.89
CA ASP A 283 -13.51 -20.42 23.44
C ASP A 283 -14.16 -19.53 22.36
N PRO A 284 -15.22 -20.02 21.69
CA PRO A 284 -15.92 -19.26 20.65
C PRO A 284 -16.60 -17.98 21.16
N ALA A 285 -16.75 -17.81 22.49
CA ALA A 285 -17.26 -16.57 23.08
C ALA A 285 -16.16 -15.50 23.26
N ARG A 286 -14.88 -15.86 23.06
CA ARG A 286 -13.71 -14.98 23.30
C ARG A 286 -12.84 -14.71 22.08
N GLY A 287 -13.23 -15.15 20.89
CA GLY A 287 -12.58 -14.75 19.65
C GLY A 287 -12.69 -15.78 18.53
N GLY A 288 -12.70 -15.29 17.28
CA GLY A 288 -12.57 -16.11 16.09
C GLY A 288 -11.16 -16.72 15.94
N PRO A 289 -10.91 -17.49 14.87
CA PRO A 289 -9.58 -17.98 14.56
C PRO A 289 -8.58 -16.82 14.45
N ALA A 290 -7.39 -16.99 15.01
CA ALA A 290 -6.33 -15.99 14.97
C ALA A 290 -5.16 -16.47 14.11
N THR A 291 -4.51 -15.56 13.39
CA THR A 291 -3.34 -15.86 12.57
C THR A 291 -2.04 -15.47 13.27
N GLY A 292 -0.96 -16.15 12.90
CA GLY A 292 0.36 -15.87 13.44
C GLY A 292 1.44 -16.76 12.83
N LEU A 293 2.60 -16.82 13.49
CA LEU A 293 3.77 -17.57 13.05
C LEU A 293 4.19 -18.59 14.11
N VAL A 294 4.55 -19.80 13.67
CA VAL A 294 5.23 -20.78 14.54
C VAL A 294 6.62 -20.26 14.89
N LEU A 295 6.96 -20.13 16.17
CA LEU A 295 8.32 -19.86 16.62
C LEU A 295 9.09 -21.15 16.88
N ALA A 296 8.43 -22.14 17.49
CA ALA A 296 9.00 -23.45 17.77
C ALA A 296 7.92 -24.52 17.96
N SER A 297 8.34 -25.77 18.05
CA SER A 297 7.51 -26.91 18.46
C SER A 297 8.09 -27.55 19.70
N ALA A 298 7.22 -28.01 20.61
CA ALA A 298 7.58 -28.68 21.84
C ALA A 298 6.70 -29.93 22.06
N THR A 299 7.12 -30.77 23.00
CA THR A 299 6.29 -31.87 23.51
C THR A 299 5.51 -31.37 24.71
N GLY A 300 4.18 -31.48 24.66
CA GLY A 300 3.29 -31.11 25.74
C GLY A 300 3.31 -32.10 26.91
N PRO A 301 2.60 -31.79 28.02
CA PRO A 301 2.54 -32.65 29.21
C PRO A 301 2.06 -34.07 28.93
N ASP A 302 1.14 -34.22 27.98
CA ASP A 302 0.55 -35.51 27.59
C ASP A 302 1.38 -36.25 26.52
N GLY A 303 2.59 -35.77 26.21
CA GLY A 303 3.44 -36.32 25.14
C GLY A 303 3.05 -35.89 23.73
N GLY A 304 1.95 -35.14 23.57
CA GLY A 304 1.49 -34.62 22.28
C GLY A 304 2.31 -33.44 21.74
N LEU A 305 2.21 -33.18 20.44
CA LEU A 305 2.86 -32.03 19.81
C LEU A 305 2.15 -30.72 20.18
N VAL A 306 2.93 -29.74 20.66
CA VAL A 306 2.48 -28.38 20.97
C VAL A 306 3.29 -27.40 20.14
N TYR A 307 2.63 -26.45 19.48
CA TYR A 307 3.26 -25.34 18.80
C TYR A 307 3.37 -24.15 19.74
N LEU A 308 4.55 -23.53 19.75
CA LEU A 308 4.80 -22.22 20.35
C LEU A 308 4.71 -21.21 19.23
N TRP A 309 3.64 -20.42 19.20
CA TRP A 309 3.34 -19.51 18.10
C TRP A 309 3.17 -18.08 18.58
N ARG A 310 3.42 -17.12 17.70
CA ARG A 310 3.27 -15.68 17.96
C ARG A 310 2.13 -15.13 17.11
N PRO A 311 1.10 -14.51 17.71
CA PRO A 311 0.03 -13.86 16.97
C PRO A 311 0.55 -12.73 16.07
N ASP A 312 -0.02 -12.55 14.88
CA ASP A 312 0.36 -11.44 13.97
C ASP A 312 0.14 -10.06 14.63
N VAL A 313 -0.95 -9.93 15.39
CA VAL A 313 -1.26 -8.70 16.15
C VAL A 313 -0.20 -8.33 17.19
N ALA A 314 0.70 -9.27 17.54
CA ALA A 314 1.74 -9.03 18.53
C ALA A 314 2.81 -8.05 18.06
N ASP A 315 2.92 -7.84 16.75
CA ASP A 315 3.88 -6.93 16.12
C ASP A 315 3.29 -5.53 15.86
N LEU A 316 1.99 -5.35 16.11
CA LEU A 316 1.30 -4.08 15.94
C LEU A 316 1.74 -3.03 16.98
N PRO A 317 1.76 -1.74 16.60
CA PRO A 317 2.00 -0.62 17.51
C PRO A 317 1.16 -0.69 18.78
N GLY A 318 1.79 -0.50 19.94
CA GLY A 318 1.11 -0.54 21.24
C GLY A 318 0.91 -1.93 21.85
N HIS A 319 1.12 -3.02 21.09
CA HIS A 319 0.99 -4.36 21.66
C HIS A 319 2.03 -4.62 22.76
N SER A 320 1.60 -5.22 23.87
CA SER A 320 2.47 -5.48 25.04
C SER A 320 3.65 -6.42 24.76
N TRP A 321 3.59 -7.21 23.69
CA TRP A 321 4.67 -8.13 23.28
C TRP A 321 5.48 -7.62 22.10
N ARG A 322 5.24 -6.40 21.60
CA ARG A 322 5.92 -5.88 20.41
C ARG A 322 7.45 -5.87 20.55
N THR A 323 7.95 -5.50 21.73
CA THR A 323 9.38 -5.49 22.07
C THR A 323 9.89 -6.84 22.62
N HIS A 324 9.04 -7.87 22.62
CA HIS A 324 9.33 -9.21 23.12
C HIS A 324 9.11 -10.24 22.01
N PRO A 325 9.98 -10.28 20.98
CA PRO A 325 9.79 -11.13 19.80
C PRO A 325 9.84 -12.63 20.11
N THR A 326 10.41 -13.02 21.25
CA THR A 326 10.52 -14.41 21.72
C THR A 326 9.28 -14.92 22.44
N ARG A 327 8.32 -14.06 22.78
CA ARG A 327 7.10 -14.47 23.47
C ARG A 327 6.17 -15.20 22.52
N ALA A 328 5.71 -16.36 22.98
CA ALA A 328 4.80 -17.24 22.28
C ALA A 328 3.63 -17.71 23.17
N LEU A 329 2.55 -18.08 22.49
CA LEU A 329 1.43 -18.83 23.04
C LEU A 329 1.60 -20.32 22.72
N PRO A 330 1.35 -21.23 23.69
CA PRO A 330 1.28 -22.66 23.40
C PRO A 330 -0.09 -23.02 22.79
N ALA A 331 -0.09 -23.83 21.75
CA ALA A 331 -1.31 -24.39 21.15
C ALA A 331 -1.09 -25.88 20.77
N PRO A 332 -2.00 -26.80 21.15
CA PRO A 332 -1.93 -28.19 20.72
C PRO A 332 -1.99 -28.31 19.19
N ALA A 333 -1.32 -29.32 18.62
CA ALA A 333 -1.30 -29.50 17.16
C ALA A 333 -2.68 -29.63 16.51
N GLY A 334 -3.68 -30.17 17.21
CA GLY A 334 -5.04 -30.35 16.69
C GLY A 334 -5.84 -29.06 16.48
N VAL A 335 -5.32 -27.89 16.91
CA VAL A 335 -5.97 -26.58 16.69
C VAL A 335 -5.11 -25.63 15.86
N VAL A 336 -3.99 -26.11 15.29
CA VAL A 336 -3.02 -25.30 14.55
C VAL A 336 -2.91 -25.81 13.12
N GLU A 337 -3.28 -24.96 12.17
CA GLU A 337 -3.27 -25.28 10.75
C GLU A 337 -2.36 -24.31 9.99
N ALA A 338 -1.50 -24.81 9.11
CA ALA A 338 -0.69 -23.95 8.25
C ALA A 338 -1.58 -23.22 7.23
N THR A 339 -1.43 -21.91 7.14
CA THR A 339 -2.34 -21.04 6.39
C THR A 339 -1.63 -20.23 5.31
N LEU A 340 -2.34 -19.91 4.23
CA LEU A 340 -1.95 -18.85 3.28
C LEU A 340 -2.89 -17.63 3.40
N GLY A 341 -3.66 -17.56 4.48
CA GLY A 341 -4.49 -16.40 4.80
C GLY A 341 -3.68 -15.13 5.05
N THR A 342 -4.34 -13.98 4.89
CA THR A 342 -3.75 -12.69 5.23
C THR A 342 -3.40 -12.64 6.72
N PRO A 343 -2.23 -12.10 7.10
CA PRO A 343 -1.91 -11.82 8.48
C PRO A 343 -2.97 -10.95 9.16
N ASP A 344 -3.26 -11.20 10.43
CA ASP A 344 -4.16 -10.33 11.19
C ASP A 344 -3.45 -9.03 11.52
N VAL A 345 -3.83 -8.00 10.76
CA VAL A 345 -3.31 -6.64 10.88
C VAL A 345 -4.27 -5.72 11.64
N ARG A 346 -5.34 -6.25 12.23
CA ARG A 346 -6.34 -5.52 13.05
C ARG A 346 -6.93 -4.27 12.37
N THR A 347 -7.30 -4.38 11.10
CA THR A 347 -7.97 -3.31 10.35
C THR A 347 -9.49 -3.43 10.38
N HIS A 348 -10.02 -4.61 10.75
CA HIS A 348 -11.43 -4.88 10.95
C HIS A 348 -11.64 -5.52 12.32
N ASP A 349 -12.82 -5.33 12.88
CA ASP A 349 -13.24 -5.98 14.12
C ASP A 349 -13.72 -7.42 13.84
N PRO A 350 -14.05 -8.22 14.88
CA PRO A 350 -14.55 -9.58 14.69
C PRO A 350 -15.87 -9.69 13.90
N ALA A 351 -16.64 -8.61 13.79
CA ALA A 351 -17.84 -8.54 12.96
C ALA A 351 -17.54 -8.19 11.49
N GLY A 352 -16.28 -7.85 11.18
CA GLY A 352 -15.84 -7.44 9.85
C GLY A 352 -15.98 -5.94 9.60
N GLU A 353 -16.32 -5.14 10.61
CA GLU A 353 -16.47 -3.69 10.49
C GLU A 353 -15.10 -2.99 10.59
N PRO A 354 -14.86 -1.90 9.83
CA PRO A 354 -13.60 -1.16 9.90
C PRO A 354 -13.32 -0.63 11.31
N VAL A 355 -12.10 -0.88 11.81
CA VAL A 355 -11.68 -0.38 13.12
C VAL A 355 -11.25 1.09 13.01
N LEU A 356 -11.60 1.90 14.00
CA LEU A 356 -11.05 3.25 14.15
C LEU A 356 -9.53 3.16 14.37
N LEU A 357 -8.78 3.75 13.44
CA LEU A 357 -7.32 3.72 13.51
C LEU A 357 -6.84 4.65 14.63
N ALA A 358 -5.80 4.24 15.34
CA ALA A 358 -5.19 5.03 16.42
C ALA A 358 -3.73 5.34 16.07
N THR A 359 -3.03 6.05 16.97
CA THR A 359 -1.64 6.46 16.75
C THR A 359 -0.73 5.27 16.48
N GLY A 360 -0.05 5.32 15.34
CA GLY A 360 0.83 4.25 14.84
C GLY A 360 0.23 3.39 13.74
N ALA A 361 -1.09 3.43 13.52
CA ALA A 361 -1.70 2.69 12.43
C ALA A 361 -1.11 3.11 11.08
N LEU A 362 -1.08 2.19 10.12
CA LEU A 362 -0.61 2.44 8.76
C LEU A 362 -1.80 2.53 7.80
N VAL A 363 -1.75 3.51 6.91
CA VAL A 363 -2.76 3.72 5.86
C VAL A 363 -2.11 3.91 4.50
N ALA A 364 -2.83 3.58 3.44
CA ALA A 364 -2.51 3.95 2.07
C ALA A 364 -3.55 4.90 1.49
N ALA A 365 -3.15 5.79 0.59
CA ALA A 365 -4.10 6.63 -0.13
C ALA A 365 -4.99 5.81 -1.07
N ILE A 366 -6.28 6.14 -1.14
CA ILE A 366 -7.16 5.64 -2.20
C ILE A 366 -6.83 6.35 -3.51
N ASP A 367 -6.91 7.68 -3.53
CA ASP A 367 -6.63 8.52 -4.70
C ASP A 367 -5.74 9.73 -4.42
N ASP A 368 -5.46 10.02 -3.14
CA ASP A 368 -4.73 11.22 -2.76
C ASP A 368 -3.28 11.14 -3.30
N PRO A 369 -2.86 12.05 -4.19
CA PRO A 369 -1.53 12.02 -4.77
C PRO A 369 -0.44 12.53 -3.81
N ARG A 370 -0.82 13.07 -2.63
CA ARG A 370 0.12 13.62 -1.65
C ARG A 370 0.87 12.55 -0.87
N PHE A 371 0.43 11.29 -0.92
CA PHE A 371 1.10 10.18 -0.25
C PHE A 371 0.65 8.83 -0.82
N HIS A 372 1.47 7.81 -0.66
CA HIS A 372 1.13 6.42 -0.94
C HIS A 372 0.93 5.62 0.34
N VAL A 373 1.77 5.85 1.34
CA VAL A 373 1.69 5.23 2.68
C VAL A 373 1.92 6.31 3.73
N ALA A 374 1.21 6.22 4.85
CA ALA A 374 1.37 7.14 5.96
C ALA A 374 1.11 6.47 7.31
N THR A 375 1.67 7.03 8.37
CA THR A 375 1.37 6.67 9.76
C THR A 375 0.29 7.60 10.29
N VAL A 376 -0.76 7.04 10.89
CA VAL A 376 -1.78 7.81 11.62
C VAL A 376 -1.17 8.35 12.90
N LEU A 377 -1.19 9.68 13.05
CA LEU A 377 -0.81 10.37 14.27
C LEU A 377 -2.01 10.55 15.19
N ARG A 378 -3.15 11.01 14.63
CA ARG A 378 -4.36 11.35 15.38
C ARG A 378 -5.61 10.94 14.64
N THR A 379 -6.68 10.80 15.40
CA THR A 379 -8.02 10.50 14.90
C THR A 379 -9.00 11.48 15.49
N PHE A 380 -9.82 12.12 14.67
CA PHE A 380 -10.82 13.08 15.09
C PHE A 380 -12.20 12.55 14.77
N ALA A 381 -13.16 12.85 15.65
CA ALA A 381 -14.57 12.76 15.29
C ALA A 381 -14.79 13.78 14.17
N GLY A 382 -14.99 13.32 12.94
CA GLY A 382 -15.18 14.22 11.80
C GLY A 382 -16.51 14.96 11.90
N ASP A 383 -16.63 16.07 11.16
CA ASP A 383 -17.90 16.81 11.03
C ASP A 383 -18.95 16.07 10.16
N GLY A 384 -18.58 14.90 9.61
CA GLY A 384 -19.39 14.07 8.73
C GLY A 384 -19.52 12.62 9.21
N PRO A 385 -20.03 11.70 8.37
CA PRO A 385 -20.30 10.32 8.77
C PRO A 385 -19.05 9.47 9.00
N SER A 386 -17.86 10.01 8.75
CA SER A 386 -16.59 9.29 8.88
C SER A 386 -15.56 10.12 9.64
N PRO A 387 -14.70 9.47 10.44
CA PRO A 387 -13.65 10.15 11.18
C PRO A 387 -12.61 10.76 10.23
N ARG A 388 -11.80 11.67 10.76
CA ARG A 388 -10.66 12.26 10.06
C ARG A 388 -9.37 11.82 10.73
N TYR A 389 -8.32 11.60 9.94
CA TYR A 389 -7.00 11.22 10.44
C TYR A 389 -6.01 12.35 10.16
N GLU A 390 -5.24 12.75 11.17
CA GLU A 390 -3.96 13.43 10.92
C GLU A 390 -2.92 12.33 10.70
N ILE A 391 -2.28 12.34 9.54
CA ILE A 391 -1.31 11.34 9.11
C ILE A 391 0.04 12.00 8.85
N GLN A 392 1.13 11.26 9.06
CA GLN A 392 2.47 11.60 8.59
C GLN A 392 2.76 10.78 7.32
N PRO A 393 2.74 11.40 6.12
CA PRO A 393 3.17 10.76 4.88
C PRO A 393 4.59 10.20 5.01
N HIS A 394 4.82 9.03 4.40
CA HIS A 394 6.12 8.38 4.37
C HIS A 394 6.92 8.75 3.13
N ASP A 395 6.26 8.83 1.98
CA ASP A 395 6.84 8.97 0.66
C ASP A 395 6.94 10.42 0.18
N THR A 396 6.64 11.37 1.06
CA THR A 396 6.86 12.80 0.81
C THR A 396 7.53 13.46 2.00
N ALA A 397 8.36 14.46 1.70
CA ALA A 397 9.01 15.30 2.71
C ALA A 397 8.03 16.29 3.40
N ALA A 398 6.72 16.13 3.22
CA ALA A 398 5.72 17.02 3.79
C ALA A 398 5.54 16.76 5.30
N GLY A 399 5.09 17.79 6.01
CA GLY A 399 4.62 17.63 7.38
C GLY A 399 3.30 16.85 7.46
N PRO A 400 2.75 16.68 8.67
CA PRO A 400 1.47 16.02 8.86
C PRO A 400 0.34 16.67 8.06
N ILE A 401 -0.57 15.85 7.54
CA ILE A 401 -1.75 16.29 6.78
C ILE A 401 -3.00 15.63 7.34
N GLU A 402 -4.14 16.31 7.21
CA GLU A 402 -5.45 15.73 7.56
C GLU A 402 -6.12 15.11 6.32
N VAL A 403 -6.69 13.92 6.50
CA VAL A 403 -7.43 13.15 5.47
C VAL A 403 -8.70 12.56 6.07
N ASN A 404 -9.74 12.37 5.26
CA ASN A 404 -10.94 11.66 5.70
C ASN A 404 -10.64 10.14 5.72
N ALA A 405 -11.23 9.42 6.68
CA ALA A 405 -11.08 7.97 6.76
C ALA A 405 -11.58 7.25 5.49
N GLY A 406 -12.59 7.79 4.82
CA GLY A 406 -13.09 7.28 3.53
C GLY A 406 -12.17 7.52 2.33
N GLU A 407 -11.03 8.22 2.50
CA GLU A 407 -10.04 8.48 1.45
C GLU A 407 -8.78 7.60 1.60
N VAL A 408 -8.77 6.72 2.60
CA VAL A 408 -7.62 5.87 2.91
C VAL A 408 -8.00 4.39 3.06
N ILE A 409 -7.03 3.53 2.80
CA ILE A 409 -7.11 2.09 3.00
C ILE A 409 -6.28 1.76 4.26
N PRO A 410 -6.86 1.15 5.30
CA PRO A 410 -6.09 0.69 6.43
C PRO A 410 -5.16 -0.46 6.00
N LEU A 411 -3.86 -0.32 6.26
CA LEU A 411 -2.84 -1.35 6.00
C LEU A 411 -2.51 -2.14 7.27
N ALA A 412 -2.46 -1.45 8.41
CA ALA A 412 -2.28 -2.05 9.73
C ALA A 412 -2.90 -1.17 10.81
N GLY A 413 -3.56 -1.78 11.78
CA GLY A 413 -4.09 -1.12 12.97
C GLY A 413 -3.04 -0.93 14.05
N THR A 414 -3.51 -0.85 15.29
CA THR A 414 -2.68 -0.78 16.50
C THR A 414 -3.22 -1.78 17.52
N ALA A 415 -2.55 -1.98 18.66
CA ALA A 415 -2.96 -2.89 19.72
C ALA A 415 -2.67 -2.31 21.11
N TRP A 416 -2.91 -1.01 21.29
CA TRP A 416 -2.80 -0.33 22.58
C TRP A 416 -3.77 -0.92 23.61
N PRO A 417 -3.31 -1.48 24.75
CA PRO A 417 -4.22 -2.11 25.71
C PRO A 417 -5.21 -1.12 26.33
N THR A 418 -4.75 0.10 26.63
CA THR A 418 -5.56 1.14 27.29
C THR A 418 -5.30 2.51 26.68
N SER A 419 -6.32 3.37 26.71
CA SER A 419 -6.27 4.77 26.31
C SER A 419 -5.18 5.53 27.07
N ARG A 420 -5.05 5.27 28.38
CA ARG A 420 -3.98 5.82 29.23
C ARG A 420 -2.58 5.46 28.74
N GLY A 421 -2.36 4.20 28.35
CA GLY A 421 -1.07 3.77 27.79
C GLY A 421 -0.74 4.44 26.47
N LEU A 422 -1.74 4.59 25.60
CA LEU A 422 -1.63 5.34 24.35
C LEU A 422 -1.30 6.83 24.61
N LEU A 423 -1.99 7.48 25.55
CA LEU A 423 -1.74 8.87 25.92
C LEU A 423 -0.33 9.08 26.48
N HIS A 424 0.15 8.18 27.34
CA HIS A 424 1.53 8.25 27.85
C HIS A 424 2.55 8.14 26.72
N ALA A 425 2.38 7.15 25.83
CA ALA A 425 3.28 6.98 24.69
C ALA A 425 3.32 8.24 23.80
N ARG A 426 2.17 8.88 23.59
CA ARG A 426 2.07 10.13 22.84
C ARG A 426 2.75 11.31 23.52
N ASP A 427 2.61 11.42 24.85
CA ASP A 427 3.27 12.46 25.62
C ASP A 427 4.80 12.33 25.51
N ASP A 428 5.32 11.11 25.67
CA ASP A 428 6.75 10.80 25.48
C ASP A 428 7.24 11.22 24.08
N GLY A 429 6.43 10.96 23.05
CA GLY A 429 6.75 11.27 21.66
C GLY A 429 6.40 12.69 21.20
N GLY A 430 5.98 13.57 22.12
CA GLY A 430 5.69 14.98 21.84
C GLY A 430 4.43 15.21 21.00
N LEU A 431 3.40 14.37 21.15
CA LEU A 431 2.14 14.44 20.41
C LEU A 431 0.96 14.81 21.34
N PRO A 432 0.88 16.07 21.83
CA PRO A 432 -0.09 16.51 22.84
C PRO A 432 -1.53 16.36 22.35
N LEU A 433 -2.53 16.21 23.21
CA LEU A 433 -3.94 16.10 22.79
C LEU A 433 -4.43 17.34 22.02
N ARG A 434 -5.36 17.12 21.08
CA ARG A 434 -6.10 18.19 20.39
C ARG A 434 -7.60 18.09 20.67
N PRO A 435 -8.37 19.18 20.54
CA PRO A 435 -9.82 19.13 20.73
C PRO A 435 -10.47 18.14 19.76
N PHE A 436 -11.51 17.44 20.23
CA PHE A 436 -12.32 16.47 19.48
C PHE A 436 -11.54 15.25 18.97
N GLU A 437 -10.35 15.02 19.50
CA GLU A 437 -9.57 13.84 19.19
C GLU A 437 -10.17 12.59 19.85
N LEU A 438 -10.40 11.54 19.08
CA LEU A 438 -10.83 10.24 19.54
C LEU A 438 -9.60 9.42 19.95
N ILE A 439 -9.61 8.91 21.18
CA ILE A 439 -8.58 8.02 21.71
C ILE A 439 -9.20 6.64 21.83
N VAL A 440 -8.80 5.73 20.96
CA VAL A 440 -9.33 4.37 20.90
C VAL A 440 -8.22 3.38 21.21
N ALA A 441 -8.46 2.53 22.19
CA ALA A 441 -7.59 1.43 22.57
C ALA A 441 -8.35 0.10 22.51
N VAL A 442 -7.73 -0.99 22.96
CA VAL A 442 -8.32 -2.33 22.97
C VAL A 442 -9.44 -2.43 24.00
N ARG A 443 -9.24 -1.89 25.21
CA ARG A 443 -10.18 -2.05 26.34
C ARG A 443 -11.14 -0.89 26.52
N ASP A 444 -10.78 0.29 26.06
CA ASP A 444 -11.48 1.53 26.38
C ASP A 444 -11.36 2.53 25.24
N TYR A 445 -12.23 3.54 25.27
CA TYR A 445 -12.16 4.66 24.36
C TYR A 445 -12.65 5.93 25.05
N GLY A 446 -12.28 7.08 24.48
CA GLY A 446 -12.79 8.35 24.91
C GLY A 446 -12.52 9.46 23.90
N VAL A 447 -12.82 10.68 24.30
CA VAL A 447 -12.69 11.87 23.47
C VAL A 447 -11.96 12.96 24.23
N ALA A 448 -11.10 13.70 23.53
CA ALA A 448 -10.48 14.90 24.04
C ALA A 448 -11.48 16.07 23.91
N THR A 449 -11.81 16.70 25.02
CA THR A 449 -12.73 17.83 25.08
C THR A 449 -11.96 19.10 25.45
N ASP A 450 -12.40 20.22 24.90
CA ASP A 450 -11.89 21.52 25.31
C ASP A 450 -12.62 21.97 26.58
N GLY A 451 -11.86 22.45 27.57
CA GLY A 451 -12.40 22.84 28.87
C GLY A 451 -11.41 23.70 29.64
N TRP A 452 -11.82 24.16 30.83
CA TRP A 452 -10.91 24.90 31.69
C TRP A 452 -10.10 23.94 32.58
N PRO A 453 -8.76 24.07 32.68
CA PRO A 453 -7.87 25.10 32.11
C PRO A 453 -7.24 24.73 30.75
N GLY A 454 -7.68 23.66 30.09
CA GLY A 454 -7.26 23.29 28.74
C GLY A 454 -7.89 21.98 28.26
N ILE A 455 -7.30 21.41 27.22
CA ILE A 455 -7.76 20.15 26.63
C ILE A 455 -7.55 19.01 27.63
N HIS A 456 -8.61 18.24 27.89
CA HIS A 456 -8.57 17.08 28.76
C HIS A 456 -9.18 15.87 28.07
N PHE A 457 -8.79 14.68 28.52
CA PHE A 457 -9.34 13.41 28.04
C PHE A 457 -10.50 12.97 28.92
N GLU A 458 -11.65 12.72 28.30
CA GLU A 458 -12.81 12.13 28.96
C GLU A 458 -13.00 10.71 28.43
N ALA A 459 -12.81 9.72 29.31
CA ALA A 459 -13.11 8.32 29.00
C ALA A 459 -14.63 8.16 28.85
N VAL A 460 -15.06 7.66 27.70
CA VAL A 460 -16.49 7.53 27.38
C VAL A 460 -17.03 6.17 27.79
N GLY A 461 -16.23 5.11 27.64
CA GLY A 461 -16.65 3.78 28.10
C GLY A 461 -15.63 2.67 27.85
N ASP A 462 -15.96 1.52 28.40
CA ASP A 462 -15.24 0.27 28.22
C ASP A 462 -15.75 -0.46 26.97
N LEU A 463 -14.82 -1.17 26.31
CA LEU A 463 -15.10 -2.08 25.20
C LEU A 463 -15.22 -3.52 25.71
N PRO A 464 -15.90 -4.42 24.96
CA PRO A 464 -15.95 -5.83 25.30
C PRO A 464 -14.55 -6.43 25.47
N PRO A 465 -14.39 -7.48 26.31
CA PRO A 465 -13.11 -8.15 26.52
C PRO A 465 -12.49 -8.59 25.19
N ALA A 466 -11.25 -8.18 24.97
CA ALA A 466 -10.49 -8.56 23.80
C ALA A 466 -9.95 -9.99 23.90
N PRO A 467 -9.72 -10.67 22.76
CA PRO A 467 -9.08 -11.97 22.75
C PRO A 467 -7.67 -11.88 23.35
N ALA A 468 -7.23 -12.99 23.96
CA ALA A 468 -5.90 -13.14 24.54
C ALA A 468 -4.75 -12.87 23.55
N THR A 469 -5.00 -13.04 22.25
CA THR A 469 -4.02 -12.75 21.20
C THR A 469 -3.76 -11.25 21.05
N LEU A 470 -4.81 -10.43 21.22
CA LEU A 470 -4.75 -8.97 21.11
C LEU A 470 -4.35 -8.29 22.42
N ASP A 471 -4.71 -8.92 23.54
CA ASP A 471 -4.35 -8.45 24.87
C ASP A 471 -4.00 -9.61 25.82
N PRO A 472 -2.76 -10.11 25.74
CA PRO A 472 -2.33 -11.24 26.55
C PRO A 472 -2.18 -10.89 28.03
N THR A 473 -2.11 -9.60 28.39
CA THR A 473 -1.89 -9.17 29.79
C THR A 473 -3.09 -9.46 30.68
N ALA A 474 -4.27 -9.65 30.09
CA ALA A 474 -5.49 -9.95 30.84
C ALA A 474 -5.64 -11.45 31.15
N HIS A 475 -5.09 -12.34 30.32
CA HIS A 475 -5.64 -13.71 30.22
C HIS A 475 -4.64 -14.84 29.97
N THR A 476 -3.32 -14.63 29.89
CA THR A 476 -2.44 -15.72 29.39
C THR A 476 -1.03 -15.81 29.98
N HIS A 477 -0.57 -17.05 30.18
CA HIS A 477 0.82 -17.38 30.49
C HIS A 477 1.63 -17.47 29.19
N ALA A 478 2.26 -16.36 28.80
CA ALA A 478 3.24 -16.36 27.72
C ALA A 478 4.42 -17.28 28.07
N VAL A 479 4.98 -17.94 27.07
CA VAL A 479 6.24 -18.68 27.19
C VAL A 479 7.30 -17.97 26.37
N ASP A 480 8.49 -17.77 26.94
CA ASP A 480 9.65 -17.31 26.19
C ASP A 480 10.31 -18.48 25.48
N VAL A 481 10.47 -18.35 24.16
CA VAL A 481 11.20 -19.32 23.34
C VAL A 481 12.66 -18.89 23.29
N THR A 482 13.59 -19.83 23.47
CA THR A 482 15.02 -19.57 23.24
C THR A 482 15.20 -19.02 21.82
N PRO A 483 15.85 -17.86 21.64
CA PRO A 483 15.94 -17.23 20.33
C PRO A 483 16.65 -18.17 19.34
N GLY A 484 15.89 -18.71 18.40
CA GLY A 484 16.43 -19.16 17.12
C GLY A 484 16.85 -17.94 16.28
N PRO A 485 17.53 -18.14 15.14
CA PRO A 485 17.72 -17.04 14.19
C PRO A 485 16.36 -16.35 13.93
N PRO A 486 16.31 -15.00 13.89
CA PRO A 486 15.06 -14.27 13.82
C PRO A 486 14.21 -14.81 12.66
N PRO A 487 12.88 -14.96 12.85
CA PRO A 487 12.00 -15.49 11.83
C PRO A 487 12.11 -14.58 10.60
N ARG A 488 12.71 -15.10 9.53
CA ARG A 488 12.58 -14.47 8.22
C ARG A 488 11.22 -14.88 7.69
N ARG A 489 10.21 -14.04 7.93
CA ARG A 489 9.15 -13.92 6.91
C ARG A 489 9.92 -13.70 5.60
N PRO A 490 9.66 -14.45 4.51
CA PRO A 490 10.30 -14.13 3.24
C PRO A 490 9.90 -12.70 2.91
N ALA A 491 10.80 -11.76 3.21
CA ALA A 491 10.59 -10.37 2.91
C ALA A 491 10.34 -10.31 1.40
N PRO A 492 9.48 -9.39 0.93
CA PRO A 492 9.67 -8.82 -0.40
C PRO A 492 11.16 -8.74 -0.69
N HIS A 493 11.64 -9.33 -1.79
CA HIS A 493 13.04 -9.24 -2.23
C HIS A 493 13.47 -7.80 -2.59
N GLN A 494 12.93 -6.80 -1.89
CA GLN A 494 13.41 -5.44 -1.84
C GLN A 494 14.28 -5.34 -0.59
N GLN A 495 15.58 -5.59 -0.78
CA GLN A 495 16.57 -5.07 0.16
C GLN A 495 16.32 -3.58 0.38
N GLU A 496 16.63 -3.08 1.57
CA GLU A 496 16.76 -1.65 1.83
C GLU A 496 17.66 -1.06 0.73
N ALA A 497 17.04 -0.40 -0.25
CA ALA A 497 17.71 0.21 -1.38
C ALA A 497 17.61 1.71 -1.18
N ALA A 498 18.71 2.31 -0.77
CA ALA A 498 18.78 3.73 -0.51
C ALA A 498 19.36 4.47 -1.71
N ALA A 499 18.55 5.33 -2.32
CA ALA A 499 18.94 6.15 -3.47
C ALA A 499 18.83 7.64 -3.11
N THR A 500 19.82 8.42 -3.53
CA THR A 500 19.75 9.88 -3.46
C THR A 500 19.13 10.39 -4.75
N GLY A 501 17.99 11.06 -4.67
CA GLY A 501 17.37 11.73 -5.81
C GLY A 501 18.11 13.02 -6.16
N PHE A 502 17.96 13.47 -7.41
CA PHE A 502 18.45 14.79 -7.86
C PHE A 502 17.63 15.97 -7.29
N ASP A 503 16.57 15.68 -6.55
CA ASP A 503 15.58 16.59 -5.98
C ASP A 503 15.90 17.02 -4.53
N GLY A 504 17.03 16.58 -3.97
CA GLY A 504 17.39 16.85 -2.58
C GLY A 504 16.62 16.00 -1.57
N VAL A 505 16.00 14.90 -2.02
CA VAL A 505 15.30 13.93 -1.19
C VAL A 505 16.10 12.63 -1.13
N ARG A 506 16.13 12.00 0.04
CA ARG A 506 16.66 10.65 0.24
C ARG A 506 15.50 9.68 0.24
N HIS A 507 15.60 8.63 -0.59
CA HIS A 507 14.59 7.59 -0.69
C HIS A 507 15.11 6.28 -0.09
N LEU A 508 14.25 5.58 0.63
CA LEU A 508 14.50 4.25 1.20
C LEU A 508 13.25 3.38 1.01
N TRP A 509 13.42 2.14 0.57
CA TRP A 509 12.32 1.17 0.50
C TRP A 509 12.39 0.23 1.70
N HIS A 510 11.29 0.14 2.45
CA HIS A 510 11.13 -0.76 3.60
C HIS A 510 9.96 -1.72 3.37
N PRO A 511 10.10 -3.03 3.65
CA PRO A 511 9.07 -4.02 3.34
C PRO A 511 7.73 -3.78 4.06
N GLU A 512 7.75 -3.22 5.28
CA GLU A 512 6.54 -2.96 6.06
C GLU A 512 6.01 -1.52 5.93
N LEU A 513 6.91 -0.56 5.70
CA LEU A 513 6.55 0.86 5.69
C LEU A 513 6.40 1.43 4.27
N GLY A 514 6.74 0.64 3.26
CA GLY A 514 6.74 1.03 1.86
C GLY A 514 7.89 1.96 1.51
N HIS A 515 7.61 2.90 0.61
CA HIS A 515 8.55 3.94 0.22
C HIS A 515 8.64 5.03 1.28
N LEU A 516 9.85 5.32 1.72
CA LEU A 516 10.17 6.42 2.63
C LEU A 516 10.96 7.48 1.87
N ALA A 517 10.60 8.75 2.05
CA ALA A 517 11.22 9.89 1.41
C ALA A 517 11.39 11.05 2.41
N VAL A 518 12.63 11.51 2.60
CA VAL A 518 12.96 12.57 3.57
C VAL A 518 13.85 13.66 2.96
N PRO A 519 13.76 14.91 3.44
CA PRO A 519 14.74 15.93 3.07
C PRO A 519 16.17 15.45 3.34
N HIS A 520 17.04 15.54 2.33
CA HIS A 520 18.43 15.09 2.45
C HIS A 520 19.16 15.76 3.63
N ARG A 521 18.85 17.03 3.91
CA ARG A 521 19.41 17.76 5.06
C ARG A 521 19.07 17.09 6.40
N LEU A 522 17.82 16.71 6.61
CA LEU A 522 17.40 16.04 7.85
C LEU A 522 18.02 14.64 7.93
N TYR A 523 18.04 13.91 6.82
CA TYR A 523 18.72 12.61 6.77
C TYR A 523 20.20 12.72 7.15
N ALA A 524 20.94 13.68 6.57
CA ALA A 524 22.35 13.91 6.88
C ALA A 524 22.55 14.25 8.36
N GLN A 525 21.73 15.15 8.91
CA GLN A 525 21.74 15.48 10.35
C GLN A 525 21.53 14.25 11.24
N ALA A 526 20.61 13.34 10.86
CA ALA A 526 20.37 12.11 11.61
C ALA A 526 21.51 11.09 11.46
N ARG A 527 22.12 11.02 10.28
CA ARG A 527 23.28 10.16 10.04
C ARG A 527 24.52 10.58 10.81
N ASP A 528 24.69 11.88 11.02
CA ASP A 528 25.82 12.46 11.76
C ASP A 528 25.57 12.51 13.28
N ALA A 529 24.35 12.26 13.73
CA ALA A 529 24.01 12.20 15.15
C ALA A 529 24.59 10.96 15.84
N ASP A 530 24.85 11.08 17.15
CA ASP A 530 25.25 9.95 17.98
C ASP A 530 24.17 8.84 17.94
N PRO A 531 24.52 7.58 17.61
CA PRO A 531 23.55 6.50 17.47
C PRO A 531 22.71 6.24 18.73
N ALA A 532 23.27 6.40 19.93
CA ALA A 532 22.53 6.20 21.17
C ALA A 532 21.50 7.32 21.40
N ARG A 533 21.85 8.57 21.07
CA ARG A 533 20.89 9.69 21.08
C ARG A 533 19.78 9.52 20.05
N LEU A 534 20.11 9.05 18.85
CA LEU A 534 19.13 8.77 17.80
C LEU A 534 18.18 7.65 18.23
N ALA A 535 18.71 6.58 18.83
CA ALA A 535 17.90 5.51 19.41
C ALA A 535 16.94 6.04 20.49
N ALA A 536 17.42 6.88 21.42
CA ALA A 536 16.57 7.48 22.45
C ALA A 536 15.44 8.37 21.87
N VAL A 537 15.69 9.07 20.76
CA VAL A 537 14.65 9.84 20.03
C VAL A 537 13.56 8.92 19.46
N LEU A 538 13.95 7.76 18.94
CA LEU A 538 13.02 6.78 18.37
C LEU A 538 12.28 5.98 19.46
N GLU A 539 12.93 5.66 20.57
CA GLU A 539 12.33 4.96 21.72
C GLU A 539 11.14 5.72 22.32
N ARG A 540 11.19 7.06 22.29
CA ARG A 540 10.06 7.92 22.68
C ARG A 540 8.84 7.81 21.75
N ARG A 541 8.97 7.13 20.61
CA ARG A 541 7.90 6.93 19.63
C ARG A 541 7.61 5.44 19.49
N PRO A 542 7.08 4.78 20.54
CA PRO A 542 6.86 3.33 20.58
C PRO A 542 5.83 2.82 19.57
N TRP A 543 5.23 3.72 18.76
CA TRP A 543 4.41 3.35 17.61
C TRP A 543 5.19 3.07 16.33
N LEU A 544 6.43 3.57 16.20
CA LEU A 544 7.32 3.22 15.08
C LEU A 544 7.78 1.77 15.19
N PRO A 545 8.25 1.11 14.11
CA PRO A 545 8.74 -0.26 14.17
C PRO A 545 9.69 -0.48 15.36
N ALA A 546 9.65 -1.65 15.98
CA ALA A 546 10.56 -1.97 17.08
C ALA A 546 11.98 -2.20 16.55
N GLY A 547 13.00 -1.79 17.31
CA GLY A 547 14.41 -1.98 16.96
C GLY A 547 14.91 -3.42 17.16
N PRO A 548 16.18 -3.69 16.81
CA PRO A 548 17.19 -2.74 16.33
C PRO A 548 17.00 -2.36 14.86
N HIS A 549 17.15 -1.07 14.54
CA HIS A 549 17.10 -0.55 13.17
C HIS A 549 18.48 -0.53 12.52
N SER A 550 18.53 -0.64 11.19
CA SER A 550 19.72 -0.23 10.44
C SER A 550 19.96 1.27 10.66
N ALA A 551 21.22 1.71 10.55
CA ALA A 551 21.55 3.13 10.71
C ALA A 551 20.84 4.02 9.68
N GLU A 552 20.56 3.48 8.49
CA GLU A 552 19.82 4.18 7.44
C GLU A 552 18.34 4.34 7.80
N LEU A 553 17.69 3.25 8.22
CA LEU A 553 16.29 3.27 8.62
C LEU A 553 16.09 4.16 9.85
N ALA A 554 16.96 4.07 10.87
CA ALA A 554 16.89 4.92 12.05
C ALA A 554 16.96 6.42 11.69
N ALA A 555 17.86 6.79 10.76
CA ALA A 555 18.00 8.16 10.32
C ALA A 555 16.76 8.66 9.57
N VAL A 556 16.19 7.84 8.69
CA VAL A 556 14.96 8.17 7.94
C VAL A 556 13.76 8.30 8.89
N LEU A 557 13.57 7.35 9.82
CA LEU A 557 12.48 7.39 10.79
C LEU A 557 12.54 8.63 11.69
N ALA A 558 13.74 9.00 12.15
CA ALA A 558 13.93 10.20 12.97
C ALA A 558 13.68 11.48 12.15
N ALA A 559 14.12 11.52 10.89
CA ALA A 559 13.86 12.65 10.01
C ALA A 559 12.36 12.84 9.70
N LEU A 560 11.59 11.74 9.57
CA LEU A 560 10.14 11.78 9.33
C LEU A 560 9.36 12.17 10.60
N HIS A 561 9.62 11.49 11.72
CA HIS A 561 8.75 11.55 12.89
C HIS A 561 9.28 12.43 14.03
N ALA A 562 10.54 12.85 13.97
CA ALA A 562 11.20 13.64 15.00
C ALA A 562 12.05 14.81 14.45
N PRO A 563 11.65 15.53 13.38
CA PRO A 563 12.51 16.53 12.75
C PRO A 563 12.95 17.66 13.69
N ALA A 564 12.09 18.07 14.64
CA ALA A 564 12.40 19.09 15.62
C ALA A 564 13.43 18.64 16.67
N GLU A 565 13.32 17.40 17.16
CA GLU A 565 14.27 16.84 18.11
C GLU A 565 15.62 16.61 17.45
N LEU A 566 15.62 16.16 16.20
CA LEU A 566 16.83 15.99 15.42
C LEU A 566 17.58 17.31 15.22
N ALA A 567 16.85 18.40 14.95
CA ALA A 567 17.43 19.73 14.86
C ALA A 567 18.10 20.17 16.19
N ALA A 568 17.58 19.71 17.34
CA ALA A 568 18.16 19.97 18.65
C ALA A 568 19.38 19.09 18.98
N LEU A 569 19.51 17.91 18.35
CA LEU A 569 20.67 17.03 18.51
C LEU A 569 21.91 17.53 17.79
N THR A 570 21.75 18.35 16.76
CA THR A 570 22.89 18.91 16.02
C THR A 570 23.54 19.99 16.87
N PRO A 571 24.84 19.90 17.21
CA PRO A 571 25.53 20.98 17.89
C PRO A 571 25.37 22.23 17.05
N ARG A 572 24.75 23.28 17.62
CA ARG A 572 24.76 24.61 17.02
C ARG A 572 26.24 24.93 16.84
N ALA A 573 26.71 25.13 15.61
CA ALA A 573 28.07 25.56 15.33
C ALA A 573 28.28 26.95 15.95
N LEU A 574 28.55 26.96 17.25
CA LEU A 574 28.81 28.10 18.12
C LEU A 574 30.14 27.80 18.81
N ASP A 575 31.17 27.56 17.99
CA ASP A 575 32.58 27.65 18.41
C ASP A 575 33.49 28.13 17.27
N ALA A 576 32.93 28.56 16.12
CA ALA A 576 33.68 29.32 15.13
C ALA A 576 33.91 30.79 15.55
N ALA A 577 33.25 31.26 16.62
CA ALA A 577 33.42 32.61 17.17
C ALA A 577 34.43 32.68 18.33
N ASN A 578 35.00 31.54 18.77
CA ASN A 578 36.11 31.50 19.72
C ASN A 578 37.48 31.35 19.03
N GLN A 579 37.61 31.86 17.79
CA GLN A 579 38.93 32.28 17.31
C GLN A 579 39.36 33.52 18.10
N VAL A 580 40.00 33.26 19.23
CA VAL A 580 40.87 34.21 19.92
C VAL A 580 41.80 34.83 18.87
N PRO A 581 41.86 36.17 18.71
CA PRO A 581 42.93 36.80 17.96
C PRO A 581 44.25 36.43 18.66
N GLY A 582 45.08 35.60 18.02
CA GLY A 582 46.40 35.27 18.53
C GLY A 582 47.21 36.56 18.71
N PRO A 583 48.00 36.69 19.79
CA PRO A 583 48.80 37.89 20.03
C PRO A 583 49.91 37.98 18.98
N ASP A 584 50.04 39.17 18.40
CA ASP A 584 51.18 39.60 17.60
C ASP A 584 52.50 39.29 18.34
N LEU A 585 53.37 38.52 17.69
CA LEU A 585 54.80 38.46 18.04
C LEU A 585 55.62 39.10 16.92
N PRO A 586 56.69 39.84 17.28
CA PRO A 586 57.36 40.76 16.39
C PRO A 586 58.42 40.04 15.52
N LEU A 587 58.41 40.32 14.22
CA LEU A 587 59.50 39.95 13.33
C LEU A 587 60.64 40.96 13.48
N ALA A 588 61.74 40.50 14.09
CA ALA A 588 63.00 41.20 14.15
C ALA A 588 63.83 41.00 12.86
N GLY A 589 64.28 42.11 12.27
CA GLY A 589 65.68 42.29 11.85
C GLY A 589 66.11 41.79 10.47
N GLY A 590 66.09 42.71 9.49
CA GLY A 590 67.01 42.71 8.34
C GLY A 590 67.72 44.08 8.25
N PRO A 591 69.05 44.15 7.98
CA PRO A 591 69.88 45.33 8.22
C PRO A 591 69.84 46.37 7.06
N PRO A 592 70.45 47.56 7.24
CA PRO A 592 70.08 48.77 6.52
C PRO A 592 70.84 48.96 5.21
N THR A 593 70.23 49.68 4.28
CA THR A 593 70.95 50.35 3.19
C THR A 593 70.45 51.78 3.08
N ASP A 594 71.34 52.71 3.42
CA ASP A 594 71.31 54.11 3.03
C ASP A 594 71.21 54.26 1.51
N ALA A 595 70.38 55.18 1.04
CA ALA A 595 70.77 56.21 0.05
C ALA A 595 69.62 57.19 -0.19
N ALA A 596 69.90 58.44 0.20
CA ALA A 596 69.37 59.74 -0.21
C ALA A 596 68.42 59.85 -1.43
N ASP A 597 67.33 60.59 -1.20
CA ASP A 597 66.71 61.71 -1.97
C ASP A 597 67.20 62.02 -3.42
N PRO A 598 66.35 62.59 -4.32
CA PRO A 598 65.51 63.76 -4.03
C PRO A 598 64.11 63.83 -4.72
N PRO A 599 63.31 64.88 -4.40
CA PRO A 599 61.95 65.06 -4.88
C PRO A 599 61.86 65.68 -6.28
N GLY A 600 60.76 65.38 -6.99
CA GLY A 600 60.39 66.01 -8.26
C GLY A 600 58.91 66.41 -8.27
N PRO A 601 58.53 67.62 -8.72
CA PRO A 601 57.28 68.28 -8.34
C PRO A 601 56.16 68.21 -9.40
N GLY A 602 54.92 68.37 -8.92
CA GLY A 602 53.89 69.23 -9.52
C GLY A 602 53.22 68.79 -10.82
N LEU A 603 52.00 68.27 -10.73
CA LEU A 603 50.74 68.99 -10.99
C LEU A 603 49.54 68.11 -10.62
#